data_AF-A0A0S6XCI7-F1
#
_entry.id   AF-A0A0S6XCI7-F1
#
_cell.length_a   1.000
_cell.length_b   1.000
_cell.length_c   1.000
_cell.angle_alpha   90.00
_cell.angle_beta   90.00
_cell.angle_gamma   90.00
#
_symmetry.space_group_name_H-M   'P 1'
#
loop_
_entity.id
_entity.type
_entity.pdbx_description
1 polymer ?
#
loop_
_entity_poly.entity_id
_entity_poly.type
_entity_poly.pdbx_seq_one_letter_code
_entity_poly.pdbx_strand_id
1 'polypeptide(L)'
;MQLVDELSMIYTTCLMVWATFAHKKRPMAQFLLAVALIALALFITGYYHYLQDPKFHQNMYAFLTIVVLVRSMFIMERNIRPTFKKQKEARAHLPAPERKRQEDRDQQILTTMWIMIGMGLTIFLGGFAIWNLDNMYCSKLRVWRRELGLPWGLLLEGHGWWHLMTGTGAYFYITWGIWLRHCLNGRQDEFELYWPQVPRRRICEIYRIMYNVIVLYIYPKDSRLEKRQFVGILLASSVVKNISSLFIQNAVHA
;
A
#
# COMPACT_ATOMS: atom_id res chain seq x y z
N MET A 1 -15.30 12.58 -14.03
CA MET A 1 -14.91 11.41 -13.22
C MET A 1 -13.41 11.40 -12.88
N GLN A 2 -12.51 11.86 -13.76
CA GLN A 2 -11.05 11.91 -13.51
C GLN A 2 -10.62 12.72 -12.27
N LEU A 3 -11.25 13.87 -12.02
CA LEU A 3 -10.92 14.72 -10.86
C LEU A 3 -11.12 13.99 -9.51
N VAL A 4 -12.15 13.15 -9.40
CA VAL A 4 -12.43 12.42 -8.15
C VAL A 4 -11.35 11.37 -7.87
N ASP A 5 -10.90 10.68 -8.91
CA ASP A 5 -9.83 9.68 -8.82
C ASP A 5 -8.51 10.34 -8.36
N GLU A 6 -8.08 11.39 -9.06
CA GLU A 6 -6.85 12.12 -8.78
C GLU A 6 -6.85 12.75 -7.36
N LEU A 7 -7.92 13.43 -6.97
CA LEU A 7 -7.99 14.06 -5.64
C LEU A 7 -8.00 13.03 -4.50
N SER A 8 -8.64 11.88 -4.70
CA SER A 8 -8.67 10.81 -3.70
C SER A 8 -7.27 10.28 -3.37
N MET A 9 -6.36 10.26 -4.36
CA MET A 9 -4.96 9.87 -4.16
C MET A 9 -4.21 10.84 -3.24
N ILE A 10 -4.44 12.15 -3.37
CA ILE A 10 -3.81 13.16 -2.50
C ILE A 10 -4.33 13.01 -1.07
N TYR A 11 -5.64 12.89 -0.89
CA TYR A 11 -6.25 12.82 0.45
C TYR A 11 -5.83 11.56 1.21
N THR A 12 -5.82 10.42 0.54
CA THR A 12 -5.34 9.16 1.13
C THR A 12 -3.86 9.24 1.49
N THR A 13 -3.03 9.88 0.66
CA THR A 13 -1.61 10.07 0.98
C THR A 13 -1.42 11.00 2.18
N CYS A 14 -2.18 12.09 2.28
CA CYS A 14 -2.17 12.97 3.46
C CYS A 14 -2.56 12.21 4.74
N LEU A 15 -3.55 11.32 4.68
CA LEU A 15 -3.90 10.46 5.81
C LEU A 15 -2.74 9.55 6.23
N MET A 16 -2.03 8.96 5.26
CA MET A 16 -0.86 8.11 5.53
C MET A 16 0.32 8.90 6.09
N VAL A 17 0.56 10.12 5.60
CA VAL A 17 1.55 11.06 6.16
C VAL A 17 1.21 11.35 7.61
N TRP A 18 -0.05 11.70 7.91
CA TRP A 18 -0.49 11.94 9.28
C TRP A 18 -0.27 10.72 10.16
N ALA A 19 -0.75 9.53 9.75
CA ALA A 19 -0.63 8.30 10.53
C ALA A 19 0.84 7.94 10.89
N THR A 20 1.76 8.25 9.97
CA THR A 20 3.20 8.00 10.12
C THR A 20 3.88 9.03 11.01
N PHE A 21 3.67 10.32 10.75
CA PHE A 21 4.38 11.40 11.44
C PHE A 21 3.77 11.76 12.80
N ALA A 22 2.47 11.56 12.98
CA ALA A 22 1.76 11.76 14.25
C ALA A 22 2.08 10.67 15.29
N HIS A 23 2.61 9.52 14.86
CA HIS A 23 2.86 8.38 15.75
C HIS A 23 3.78 8.76 16.92
N LYS A 24 3.33 8.45 18.15
CA LYS A 24 4.03 8.75 19.42
C LYS A 24 4.38 10.24 19.62
N LYS A 25 3.67 11.16 18.95
CA LYS A 25 3.75 12.61 19.19
C LYS A 25 2.71 13.05 20.21
N ARG A 26 2.93 14.21 20.84
CA ARG A 26 1.97 14.86 21.75
C ARG A 26 0.66 15.19 21.01
N PRO A 27 -0.51 15.13 21.65
CA PRO A 27 -1.81 15.33 21.01
C PRO A 27 -1.90 16.64 20.23
N MET A 28 -1.35 17.73 20.80
CA MET A 28 -1.32 19.02 20.11
C MET A 28 -0.52 18.98 18.79
N ALA A 29 0.61 18.29 18.77
CA ALA A 29 1.40 18.14 17.54
C ALA A 29 0.68 17.28 16.50
N GLN A 30 -0.08 16.25 16.93
CA GLN A 30 -0.90 15.45 16.03
C GLN A 30 -2.03 16.26 15.40
N PHE A 31 -2.68 17.12 16.21
CA PHE A 31 -3.73 18.02 15.76
C PHE A 31 -3.20 19.08 14.79
N LEU A 32 -2.11 19.77 15.15
CA LEU A 32 -1.48 20.76 14.26
C LEU A 32 -1.05 20.14 12.93
N LEU A 33 -0.49 18.93 12.94
CA LEU A 33 -0.14 18.22 11.72
C LEU A 33 -1.38 17.87 10.88
N ALA A 34 -2.48 17.45 11.51
CA ALA A 34 -3.74 17.16 10.80
C ALA A 34 -4.28 18.42 10.11
N VAL A 35 -4.33 19.55 10.83
CA VAL A 35 -4.77 20.84 10.29
C VAL A 35 -3.86 21.27 9.13
N ALA A 36 -2.54 21.16 9.28
CA ALA A 36 -1.59 21.50 8.23
C ALA A 36 -1.77 20.64 6.97
N LEU A 37 -2.02 19.33 7.13
CA LEU A 37 -2.23 18.41 5.99
C LEU A 37 -3.58 18.62 5.32
N ILE A 38 -4.63 18.98 6.06
CA ILE A 38 -5.92 19.39 5.49
C ILE A 38 -5.77 20.67 4.69
N ALA A 39 -5.08 21.67 5.24
CA ALA A 39 -4.80 22.92 4.53
C ALA A 39 -3.98 22.67 3.25
N LEU A 40 -2.97 21.80 3.32
CA LEU A 40 -2.17 21.39 2.17
C LEU A 40 -3.02 20.68 1.11
N ALA A 41 -3.89 19.74 1.52
CA ALA A 41 -4.78 19.03 0.60
C ALA A 41 -5.73 20.00 -0.11
N LEU A 42 -6.37 20.93 0.63
CA LEU A 42 -7.25 21.94 0.06
C LEU A 42 -6.50 22.89 -0.89
N PHE A 43 -5.27 23.28 -0.53
CA PHE A 43 -4.41 24.07 -1.40
C PHE A 43 -4.09 23.35 -2.71
N ILE A 44 -3.64 22.10 -2.64
CA ILE A 44 -3.35 21.29 -3.83
C ILE A 44 -4.61 21.15 -4.69
N THR A 45 -5.76 20.86 -4.09
CA THR A 45 -7.04 20.74 -4.80
C THR A 45 -7.44 22.04 -5.50
N GLY A 46 -7.40 23.17 -4.80
CA GLY A 46 -7.76 24.47 -5.35
C GLY A 46 -6.81 24.91 -6.47
N TYR A 47 -5.51 24.73 -6.26
CA TYR A 47 -4.49 25.09 -7.25
C TYR A 47 -4.53 24.16 -8.47
N TYR A 48 -4.80 22.87 -8.26
CA TYR A 48 -5.00 21.93 -9.37
C TYR A 48 -6.24 22.28 -10.19
N HIS A 49 -7.35 22.66 -9.53
CA HIS A 49 -8.56 23.10 -10.22
C HIS A 49 -8.34 24.37 -11.04
N TYR A 50 -7.49 25.28 -10.55
CA TYR A 50 -7.12 26.51 -11.26
C TYR A 50 -6.20 26.25 -12.47
N LEU A 51 -5.12 25.47 -12.30
CA LEU A 51 -4.16 25.20 -13.38
C LEU A 51 -4.68 24.20 -14.42
N GLN A 52 -5.49 23.23 -14.00
CA GLN A 52 -5.97 22.11 -14.82
C GLN A 52 -4.85 21.29 -15.52
N ASP A 53 -3.61 21.36 -15.00
CA ASP A 53 -2.46 20.61 -15.51
C ASP A 53 -2.24 19.31 -14.73
N PRO A 54 -2.45 18.12 -15.34
CA PRO A 54 -2.30 16.84 -14.66
C PRO A 54 -0.87 16.58 -14.15
N LYS A 55 0.15 17.25 -14.72
CA LYS A 55 1.54 17.11 -14.25
C LYS A 55 1.75 17.69 -12.85
N PHE A 56 1.04 18.78 -12.52
CA PHE A 56 1.09 19.36 -11.18
C PHE A 56 0.63 18.34 -10.13
N HIS A 57 -0.53 17.71 -10.37
CA HIS A 57 -1.07 16.67 -9.50
C HIS A 57 -0.09 15.49 -9.34
N GLN A 58 0.44 14.97 -10.45
CA GLN A 58 1.39 13.85 -10.45
C GLN A 58 2.63 14.16 -9.61
N ASN A 59 3.21 15.35 -9.76
CA ASN A 59 4.38 15.77 -9.00
C ASN A 59 4.09 15.89 -7.51
N MET A 60 2.96 16.48 -7.14
CA MET A 60 2.55 16.60 -5.73
C MET A 60 2.32 15.23 -5.10
N TYR A 61 1.61 14.34 -5.80
CA TYR A 61 1.35 12.97 -5.35
C TYR A 61 2.66 12.18 -5.19
N ALA A 62 3.55 12.24 -6.18
CA ALA A 62 4.85 11.56 -6.13
C ALA A 62 5.70 12.06 -4.96
N PHE A 63 5.78 13.38 -4.77
CA PHE A 63 6.53 13.97 -3.68
C PHE A 63 6.01 13.51 -2.30
N LEU A 64 4.71 13.63 -2.05
CA LEU A 64 4.10 13.20 -0.79
C LEU A 64 4.32 11.70 -0.53
N THR A 65 4.14 10.88 -1.57
CA THR A 65 4.31 9.43 -1.51
C THR A 65 5.75 9.04 -1.19
N ILE A 66 6.75 9.65 -1.83
CA ILE A 66 8.16 9.42 -1.54
C ILE A 66 8.48 9.81 -0.10
N VAL A 67 8.04 10.98 0.36
CA VAL A 67 8.30 11.46 1.72
C VAL A 67 7.76 10.48 2.77
N VAL A 68 6.50 10.03 2.63
CA VAL A 68 5.90 9.10 3.61
C VAL A 68 6.52 7.71 3.53
N LEU A 69 6.84 7.22 2.34
CA LEU A 69 7.49 5.92 2.13
C LEU A 69 8.88 5.89 2.76
N VAL A 70 9.74 6.84 2.40
CA VAL A 70 11.10 6.95 2.93
C VAL A 70 11.08 7.12 4.45
N ARG A 71 10.18 7.95 4.97
CA ARG A 71 10.01 8.11 6.42
C ARG A 71 9.62 6.79 7.09
N SER A 72 8.68 6.07 6.53
CA SER A 72 8.19 4.79 7.07
C SER A 72 9.29 3.72 7.03
N MET A 73 10.06 3.64 5.95
CA MET A 73 11.23 2.75 5.84
C MET A 73 12.29 3.09 6.88
N PHE A 74 12.58 4.38 7.07
CA PHE A 74 13.51 4.83 8.09
C PHE A 74 13.05 4.45 9.51
N ILE A 75 11.76 4.65 9.83
CA ILE A 75 11.19 4.28 11.12
C ILE A 75 11.27 2.77 11.34
N MET A 76 10.89 1.98 10.33
CA MET A 76 10.98 0.51 10.35
C MET A 76 12.40 0.07 10.69
N GLU A 77 13.37 0.53 9.90
CA GLU A 77 14.76 0.12 10.03
C GLU A 77 15.32 0.50 11.41
N ARG A 78 15.14 1.75 11.83
CA ARG A 78 15.68 2.25 13.09
C ARG A 78 15.06 1.63 14.33
N ASN A 79 13.79 1.23 14.29
CA ASN A 79 13.09 0.73 15.47
C ASN A 79 13.05 -0.79 15.54
N ILE A 80 13.11 -1.51 14.42
CA ILE A 80 12.98 -2.97 14.43
C ILE A 80 14.35 -3.67 14.32
N ARG A 81 15.34 -3.09 13.62
CA ARG A 81 16.62 -3.79 13.41
C ARG A 81 17.35 -4.02 14.74
N PRO A 82 17.64 -5.29 15.10
CA PRO A 82 18.27 -5.62 16.38
C PRO A 82 19.71 -5.12 16.49
N THR A 83 20.38 -4.88 15.34
CA THR A 83 21.77 -4.41 15.28
C THR A 83 21.96 -3.03 15.92
N PHE A 84 20.92 -2.19 16.00
CA PHE A 84 21.06 -0.85 16.55
C PHE A 84 21.32 -0.86 18.07
N LYS A 85 22.24 0.00 18.53
CA LYS A 85 22.66 0.13 19.94
C LYS A 85 21.48 0.20 20.93
N LYS A 86 20.48 1.03 20.63
CA LYS A 86 19.26 1.17 21.45
C LYS A 86 18.50 -0.14 21.64
N GLN A 87 18.44 -0.98 20.60
CA GLN A 87 17.79 -2.29 20.66
C GLN A 87 18.61 -3.30 21.46
N LYS A 88 19.94 -3.29 21.30
CA LYS A 88 20.85 -4.12 22.10
C LYS A 88 20.75 -3.80 23.59
N GLU A 89 20.77 -2.51 23.94
CA GLU A 89 20.60 -2.04 25.33
C GLU A 89 19.23 -2.43 25.89
N ALA A 90 18.16 -2.21 25.11
CA ALA A 90 16.80 -2.60 25.50
C ALA A 90 16.67 -4.11 25.74
N ARG A 91 17.50 -4.96 25.14
CA ARG A 91 17.47 -6.42 25.31
C ARG A 91 18.53 -6.95 26.25
N ALA A 92 19.47 -6.12 26.71
CA ALA A 92 20.63 -6.56 27.49
C ALA A 92 20.22 -7.32 28.77
N HIS A 93 19.10 -6.92 29.37
CA HIS A 93 18.54 -7.49 30.60
C HIS A 93 17.85 -8.86 30.41
N LEU A 94 17.55 -9.27 29.18
CA LEU A 94 16.84 -10.51 28.91
C LEU A 94 17.80 -11.73 28.96
N PRO A 95 17.31 -12.93 29.34
CA PRO A 95 18.07 -14.16 29.24
C PRO A 95 18.58 -14.42 27.82
N ALA A 96 19.77 -15.02 27.69
CA ALA A 96 20.38 -15.36 26.40
C ALA A 96 19.42 -16.07 25.39
N PRO A 97 18.61 -17.07 25.76
CA PRO A 97 17.70 -17.72 24.82
C PRO A 97 16.59 -16.78 24.32
N GLU A 98 16.02 -15.94 25.20
CA GLU A 98 14.95 -15.01 24.81
C GLU A 98 15.48 -13.88 23.93
N ARG A 99 16.69 -13.36 24.20
CA ARG A 99 17.35 -12.39 23.32
C ARG A 99 17.48 -12.91 21.90
N LYS A 100 17.99 -14.13 21.75
CA LYS A 100 18.17 -14.77 20.45
C LYS A 100 16.84 -14.97 19.72
N ARG A 101 15.80 -15.45 20.43
CA ARG A 101 14.44 -15.58 19.88
C ARG A 101 13.92 -14.25 19.32
N GLN A 102 14.07 -13.15 20.07
CA GLN A 102 13.61 -11.83 19.63
C GLN A 102 14.43 -11.28 18.46
N GLU A 103 15.74 -11.49 18.45
CA GLU A 103 16.62 -11.11 17.33
C GLU A 103 16.24 -11.85 16.05
N ASP A 104 16.08 -13.17 16.10
CA ASP A 104 15.71 -14.00 14.95
C ASP A 104 14.33 -13.60 14.41
N ARG A 105 13.35 -13.39 15.30
CA ARG A 105 12.02 -12.91 14.93
C ARG A 105 12.08 -11.54 14.23
N ASP A 106 12.80 -10.58 14.78
CA ASP A 106 12.83 -9.22 14.23
C ASP A 106 13.56 -9.17 12.88
N GLN A 107 14.56 -10.03 12.68
CA GLN A 107 15.19 -10.24 11.37
C GLN A 107 14.21 -10.83 10.35
N GLN A 108 13.40 -11.81 10.74
CA GLN A 108 12.35 -12.37 9.87
C GLN A 108 11.28 -11.32 9.52
N ILE A 109 10.87 -10.50 10.49
CA ILE A 109 9.91 -9.40 10.29
C ILE A 109 10.49 -8.40 9.28
N LEU A 110 11.72 -7.94 9.48
CA LEU A 110 12.38 -7.00 8.57
C LEU A 110 12.53 -7.55 7.16
N THR A 111 12.98 -8.80 7.04
CA THR A 111 13.14 -9.46 5.74
C THR A 111 11.79 -9.51 5.01
N THR A 112 10.73 -9.93 5.72
CA THR A 112 9.37 -9.97 5.14
C THR A 112 8.90 -8.57 4.72
N MET A 113 9.08 -7.56 5.57
CA MET A 113 8.71 -6.18 5.26
C MET A 113 9.46 -5.63 4.05
N TRP A 114 10.77 -5.89 3.93
CA TRP A 114 11.56 -5.48 2.77
C TRP A 114 11.12 -6.17 1.47
N ILE A 115 10.75 -7.45 1.53
CA ILE A 115 10.17 -8.16 0.38
C ILE A 115 8.84 -7.52 -0.03
N MET A 116 7.95 -7.21 0.93
CA MET A 116 6.67 -6.54 0.65
C MET A 116 6.86 -5.18 0.01
N ILE A 117 7.79 -4.36 0.52
CA ILE A 117 8.15 -3.07 -0.06
C ILE A 117 8.67 -3.26 -1.49
N GLY A 118 9.61 -4.18 -1.69
CA GLY A 118 10.21 -4.45 -3.01
C GLY A 118 9.17 -4.89 -4.03
N MET A 119 8.31 -5.85 -3.67
CA MET A 119 7.21 -6.31 -4.54
C MET A 119 6.20 -5.18 -4.80
N GLY A 120 5.80 -4.44 -3.76
CA GLY A 120 4.83 -3.34 -3.89
C GLY A 120 5.32 -2.22 -4.79
N LEU A 121 6.55 -1.76 -4.60
CA LEU A 121 7.17 -0.75 -5.45
C LEU A 121 7.35 -1.23 -6.89
N THR A 122 7.78 -2.48 -7.09
CA THR A 122 7.97 -3.04 -8.43
C THR A 122 6.66 -3.08 -9.20
N ILE A 123 5.57 -3.56 -8.57
CA ILE A 123 4.25 -3.61 -9.21
C ILE A 123 3.72 -2.19 -9.45
N PHE A 124 3.85 -1.28 -8.47
CA PHE A 124 3.37 0.10 -8.61
C PHE A 124 4.08 0.85 -9.75
N LEU A 125 5.42 0.78 -9.79
CA LEU A 125 6.22 1.40 -10.85
C LEU A 125 6.02 0.72 -12.19
N GLY A 126 5.82 -0.60 -12.21
CA GLY A 126 5.45 -1.35 -13.41
C GLY A 126 4.12 -0.87 -13.99
N GLY A 127 3.11 -0.67 -13.14
CA GLY A 127 1.87 -0.02 -13.54
C GLY A 127 2.14 1.36 -14.13
N PHE A 128 2.96 2.17 -13.46
CA PHE A 128 3.24 3.55 -13.91
C PHE A 128 3.92 3.58 -15.27
N ALA A 129 4.82 2.63 -15.53
CA ALA A 129 5.41 2.46 -16.84
C ALA A 129 4.36 2.12 -17.90
N ILE A 130 3.44 1.19 -17.62
CA ILE A 130 2.34 0.84 -18.54
C ILE A 130 1.45 2.05 -18.83
N TRP A 131 1.10 2.83 -17.80
CA TRP A 131 0.30 4.04 -17.95
C TRP A 131 0.98 5.09 -18.85
N ASN A 132 2.29 5.30 -18.68
CA ASN A 132 3.07 6.20 -19.54
C ASN A 132 3.14 5.70 -20.99
N LEU A 133 3.31 4.40 -21.19
CA LEU A 133 3.28 3.79 -22.53
C LEU A 133 1.90 3.96 -23.19
N ASP A 134 0.81 3.79 -22.44
CA ASP A 134 -0.56 3.95 -22.92
C ASP A 134 -0.83 5.41 -23.35
N ASN A 135 -0.34 6.38 -22.58
CA ASN A 135 -0.42 7.80 -22.93
C ASN A 135 0.38 8.13 -24.21
N MET A 136 1.58 7.56 -24.36
CA MET A 136 2.46 7.84 -25.50
C MET A 136 1.97 7.20 -26.81
N TYR A 137 1.42 5.98 -26.75
CA TYR A 137 0.97 5.23 -27.93
C TYR A 137 -0.56 5.19 -28.08
N CYS A 138 -1.26 6.13 -27.45
CA CYS A 138 -2.71 6.12 -27.29
C CYS A 138 -3.49 6.00 -28.63
N SER A 139 -3.01 6.63 -29.71
CA SER A 139 -3.65 6.55 -31.03
C SER A 139 -3.55 5.15 -31.65
N LYS A 140 -2.36 4.53 -31.59
CA LYS A 140 -2.11 3.19 -32.13
C LYS A 140 -2.84 2.11 -31.32
N LEU A 141 -2.75 2.19 -30.00
CA LEU A 141 -3.40 1.24 -29.10
C LEU A 141 -4.93 1.27 -29.23
N ARG A 142 -5.52 2.46 -29.45
CA ARG A 142 -6.97 2.59 -29.72
C ARG A 142 -7.40 1.97 -31.04
N VAL A 143 -6.58 2.08 -32.09
CA VAL A 143 -6.86 1.43 -33.38
C VAL A 143 -6.78 -0.10 -33.23
N TRP A 144 -5.70 -0.60 -32.64
CA TRP A 144 -5.52 -2.04 -32.41
C TRP A 144 -6.62 -2.64 -31.54
N ARG A 145 -7.10 -1.90 -30.53
CA ARG A 145 -8.21 -2.34 -29.68
C ARG A 145 -9.50 -2.56 -30.48
N ARG A 146 -9.79 -1.67 -31.44
CA ARG A 146 -10.97 -1.76 -32.31
C ARG A 146 -10.85 -2.87 -33.35
N GLU A 147 -9.65 -3.12 -33.85
CA GLU A 147 -9.39 -4.15 -34.86
C GLU A 147 -9.37 -5.56 -34.26
N LEU A 148 -8.81 -5.73 -33.06
CA LEU A 148 -8.65 -7.06 -32.44
C LEU A 148 -9.90 -7.55 -31.69
N GLY A 149 -10.80 -6.64 -31.29
CA GLY A 149 -12.02 -7.00 -30.57
C GLY A 149 -11.76 -7.72 -29.23
N LEU A 150 -12.80 -8.31 -28.64
CA LEU A 150 -12.65 -9.10 -27.41
C LEU A 150 -12.09 -10.50 -27.71
N PRO A 151 -11.22 -11.07 -26.85
CA PRO A 151 -10.76 -10.56 -25.55
C PRO A 151 -9.48 -9.70 -25.62
N TRP A 152 -8.81 -9.62 -26.77
CA TRP A 152 -7.50 -8.96 -26.89
C TRP A 152 -7.52 -7.45 -26.75
N GLY A 153 -8.65 -6.82 -27.06
CA GLY A 153 -8.89 -5.41 -26.76
C GLY A 153 -8.81 -5.09 -25.26
N LEU A 154 -9.14 -6.05 -24.39
CA LEU A 154 -9.03 -5.91 -22.93
C LEU A 154 -7.56 -5.91 -22.47
N LEU A 155 -6.74 -6.79 -23.07
CA LEU A 155 -5.32 -6.84 -22.75
C LEU A 155 -4.57 -5.58 -23.18
N LEU A 156 -5.05 -4.91 -24.23
CA LEU A 156 -4.49 -3.67 -24.75
C LEU A 156 -4.98 -2.41 -24.02
N GLU A 157 -5.79 -2.55 -22.97
CA GLU A 157 -6.23 -1.44 -22.13
C GLU A 157 -5.19 -1.15 -21.04
N GLY A 158 -4.14 -0.41 -21.40
CA GLY A 158 -3.05 -0.05 -20.48
C GLY A 158 -3.52 0.69 -19.23
N HIS A 159 -4.53 1.57 -19.37
CA HIS A 159 -5.17 2.25 -18.24
C HIS A 159 -5.81 1.28 -17.22
N GLY A 160 -6.40 0.17 -17.67
CA GLY A 160 -6.95 -0.87 -16.78
C GLY A 160 -5.85 -1.58 -15.98
N TRP A 161 -4.77 -1.96 -16.67
CA TRP A 161 -3.59 -2.57 -16.04
C TRP A 161 -2.92 -1.64 -15.03
N TRP A 162 -2.84 -0.35 -15.34
CA TRP A 162 -2.37 0.68 -14.42
C TRP A 162 -3.11 0.65 -13.08
N HIS A 163 -4.45 0.65 -13.10
CA HIS A 163 -5.27 0.61 -11.90
C HIS A 163 -5.10 -0.68 -11.11
N LEU A 164 -5.05 -1.84 -11.80
CA LEU A 164 -4.82 -3.13 -11.14
C LEU A 164 -3.47 -3.20 -10.45
N MET A 165 -2.41 -2.73 -11.12
CA MET A 165 -1.05 -2.78 -10.60
C MET A 165 -0.84 -1.77 -9.47
N THR A 166 -1.24 -0.51 -9.65
CA THR A 166 -1.13 0.49 -8.58
C THR A 166 -2.01 0.20 -7.39
N GLY A 167 -3.22 -0.30 -7.61
CA GLY A 167 -4.10 -0.79 -6.54
C GLY A 167 -3.46 -1.92 -5.74
N THR A 168 -2.82 -2.88 -6.42
CA THR A 168 -2.08 -3.97 -5.77
C THR A 168 -0.85 -3.46 -5.00
N GLY A 169 -0.09 -2.52 -5.57
CA GLY A 169 1.04 -1.89 -4.90
C GLY A 169 0.61 -1.10 -3.65
N ALA A 170 -0.47 -0.33 -3.75
CA ALA A 170 -1.05 0.41 -2.63
C ALA A 170 -1.57 -0.54 -1.54
N TYR A 171 -2.16 -1.67 -1.91
CA TYR A 171 -2.55 -2.72 -0.98
C TYR A 171 -1.36 -3.28 -0.21
N PHE A 172 -0.24 -3.62 -0.88
CA PHE A 172 0.97 -4.05 -0.18
C PHE A 172 1.52 -2.98 0.75
N TYR A 173 1.50 -1.71 0.33
CA TYR A 173 1.93 -0.58 1.16
C TYR A 173 1.06 -0.40 2.42
N ILE A 174 -0.27 -0.40 2.30
CA ILE A 174 -1.18 -0.25 3.44
C ILE A 174 -1.00 -1.41 4.41
N THR A 175 -0.93 -2.63 3.88
CA THR A 175 -0.69 -3.84 4.68
C THR A 175 0.60 -3.75 5.47
N TRP A 176 1.69 -3.42 4.78
CA TRP A 176 2.99 -3.23 5.38
C TRP A 176 2.94 -2.14 6.47
N GLY A 177 2.25 -1.02 6.21
CA GLY A 177 2.06 0.06 7.16
C GLY A 177 1.30 -0.37 8.43
N ILE A 178 0.25 -1.19 8.29
CA ILE A 178 -0.49 -1.75 9.43
C ILE A 178 0.42 -2.69 10.24
N TRP A 179 1.14 -3.60 9.58
CA TRP A 179 2.06 -4.51 10.26
C TRP A 179 3.20 -3.77 10.97
N LEU A 180 3.75 -2.74 10.32
CA LEU A 180 4.72 -1.83 10.91
C LEU A 180 4.15 -1.17 12.17
N ARG A 181 2.88 -0.74 12.16
CA ARG A 181 2.24 -0.15 13.32
C ARG A 181 2.14 -1.12 14.51
N HIS A 182 1.81 -2.39 14.27
CA HIS A 182 1.81 -3.41 15.33
C HIS A 182 3.21 -3.61 15.92
N CYS A 183 4.24 -3.67 15.07
CA CYS A 183 5.64 -3.81 15.50
C CYS A 183 6.13 -2.59 16.30
N LEU A 184 5.79 -1.38 15.87
CA LEU A 184 6.17 -0.15 16.57
C LEU A 184 5.47 -0.01 17.94
N ASN A 185 4.32 -0.66 18.11
CA ASN A 185 3.60 -0.72 19.38
C ASN A 185 4.07 -1.85 20.30
N GLY A 186 5.04 -2.68 19.89
CA GLY A 186 5.52 -3.81 20.69
C GLY A 186 4.59 -5.02 20.70
N ARG A 187 3.58 -5.05 19.82
CA ARG A 187 2.53 -6.09 19.77
C ARG A 187 2.81 -7.19 18.75
N GLN A 188 4.03 -7.29 18.23
CA GLN A 188 4.42 -8.28 17.22
C GLN A 188 4.40 -9.73 17.71
N ASP A 189 4.40 -9.96 19.03
CA ASP A 189 4.24 -11.30 19.59
C ASP A 189 2.77 -11.74 19.65
N GLU A 190 1.85 -10.79 19.84
CA GLU A 190 0.40 -11.05 19.91
C GLU A 190 -0.20 -11.40 18.56
N PHE A 191 0.36 -10.87 17.47
CA PHE A 191 -0.19 -11.00 16.12
C PHE A 191 0.76 -11.73 15.17
N GLU A 192 0.20 -12.38 14.17
CA GLU A 192 0.92 -12.97 13.06
C GLU A 192 0.46 -12.37 11.73
N LEU A 193 1.43 -11.99 10.88
CA LEU A 193 1.16 -11.51 9.53
C LEU A 193 0.97 -12.70 8.59
N TYR A 194 -0.28 -12.97 8.21
CA TYR A 194 -0.56 -13.89 7.11
C TYR A 194 -0.50 -13.15 5.77
N TRP A 195 0.69 -13.10 5.19
CA TRP A 195 0.91 -12.61 3.83
C TRP A 195 1.31 -13.79 2.95
N PRO A 196 0.57 -14.10 1.86
CA PRO A 196 0.88 -15.22 1.00
C PRO A 196 2.22 -14.99 0.29
N GLN A 197 3.29 -15.46 0.90
CA GLN A 197 4.63 -15.46 0.34
C GLN A 197 4.65 -16.47 -0.83
N VAL A 198 4.80 -15.95 -2.05
CA VAL A 198 4.90 -16.76 -3.28
C VAL A 198 6.02 -17.82 -3.28
N PRO A 199 7.20 -17.67 -2.62
CA PRO A 199 8.28 -18.63 -2.86
C PRO A 199 8.23 -19.91 -2.01
N ARG A 200 7.30 -20.08 -1.05
CA ARG A 200 7.34 -21.24 -0.12
C ARG A 200 6.15 -22.21 -0.19
N ARG A 201 5.23 -22.05 -1.15
CA ARG A 201 4.03 -22.92 -1.21
C ARG A 201 3.81 -23.50 -2.62
N ARG A 202 3.26 -24.73 -2.65
CA ARG A 202 3.03 -25.53 -3.87
C ARG A 202 2.08 -24.79 -4.82
N ILE A 203 2.29 -24.99 -6.12
CA ILE A 203 1.58 -24.36 -7.25
C ILE A 203 0.04 -24.37 -7.12
N CYS A 204 -0.56 -25.37 -6.45
CA CYS A 204 -2.01 -25.43 -6.24
C CYS A 204 -2.58 -24.37 -5.29
N GLU A 205 -1.79 -23.73 -4.42
CA GLU A 205 -2.27 -22.62 -3.58
C GLU A 205 -2.24 -21.26 -4.29
N ILE A 206 -1.51 -21.13 -5.41
CA ILE A 206 -1.37 -19.89 -6.18
C ILE A 206 -2.72 -19.45 -6.77
N TYR A 207 -3.52 -20.40 -7.26
CA TYR A 207 -4.88 -20.12 -7.75
C TYR A 207 -5.81 -19.62 -6.63
N ARG A 208 -5.62 -20.11 -5.40
CA ARG A 208 -6.38 -19.66 -4.22
C ARG A 208 -5.94 -18.26 -3.79
N ILE A 209 -4.68 -17.90 -3.99
CA ILE A 209 -4.13 -16.57 -3.70
C ILE A 209 -4.66 -15.53 -4.69
N MET A 210 -4.74 -15.83 -5.99
CA MET A 210 -5.33 -14.91 -6.99
C MET A 210 -6.82 -14.62 -6.74
N TYR A 211 -7.57 -15.59 -6.22
CA TYR A 211 -8.96 -15.37 -5.80
C TYR A 211 -9.10 -14.75 -4.39
N ASN A 212 -8.07 -14.81 -3.55
CA ASN A 212 -8.05 -14.26 -2.18
C ASN A 212 -7.06 -13.09 -2.00
N VAL A 213 -6.66 -12.40 -3.08
CA VAL A 213 -5.77 -11.21 -3.06
C VAL A 213 -6.27 -10.11 -2.12
N ILE A 214 -7.52 -10.20 -1.67
CA ILE A 214 -8.21 -9.14 -0.94
C ILE A 214 -8.24 -9.37 0.59
N VAL A 215 -7.85 -10.53 1.11
CA VAL A 215 -8.01 -10.83 2.55
C VAL A 215 -6.69 -11.14 3.25
N LEU A 216 -6.09 -10.08 3.80
CA LEU A 216 -5.11 -10.23 4.86
C LEU A 216 -5.79 -10.47 6.18
N TYR A 217 -5.18 -11.35 6.94
CA TYR A 217 -5.55 -11.56 8.32
C TYR A 217 -4.30 -11.38 9.18
N ILE A 218 -4.24 -10.24 9.86
CA ILE A 218 -3.40 -10.11 11.04
C ILE A 218 -4.17 -10.81 12.15
N TYR A 219 -3.82 -12.07 12.44
CA TYR A 219 -4.53 -12.87 13.43
C TYR A 219 -3.85 -12.78 14.79
N PRO A 220 -4.61 -12.69 15.90
CA PRO A 220 -4.07 -12.93 17.22
C PRO A 220 -3.64 -14.41 17.35
N LYS A 221 -2.43 -14.66 17.85
CA LYS A 221 -1.84 -16.01 17.93
C LYS A 221 -2.58 -16.97 18.86
N ASP A 222 -3.39 -16.46 19.79
CA ASP A 222 -4.05 -17.24 20.84
C ASP A 222 -5.58 -17.41 20.67
N SER A 223 -6.08 -17.40 19.43
CA SER A 223 -7.52 -17.40 19.17
C SER A 223 -8.16 -18.79 18.99
N ARG A 224 -8.46 -19.45 20.13
CA ARG A 224 -9.63 -20.36 20.24
C ARG A 224 -10.96 -19.61 20.34
N LEU A 225 -10.96 -18.28 20.40
CA LEU A 225 -12.15 -17.44 20.57
C LEU A 225 -12.31 -16.45 19.42
N GLU A 226 -13.48 -16.52 18.79
CA GLU A 226 -14.13 -15.55 17.90
C GLU A 226 -13.38 -15.03 16.67
N LYS A 227 -13.59 -15.75 15.55
CA LYS A 227 -13.41 -15.27 14.17
C LYS A 227 -14.37 -14.10 13.76
N ARG A 228 -14.99 -13.38 14.71
CA ARG A 228 -16.10 -12.45 14.43
C ARG A 228 -15.78 -10.96 14.55
N GLN A 229 -14.64 -10.57 15.10
CA GLN A 229 -14.27 -9.15 15.17
C GLN A 229 -12.97 -8.90 14.42
N PHE A 230 -13.04 -8.74 13.10
CA PHE A 230 -12.02 -7.95 12.44
C PHE A 230 -12.66 -7.05 11.39
N VAL A 231 -12.57 -5.75 11.67
CA VAL A 231 -12.74 -4.66 10.72
C VAL A 231 -11.63 -4.81 9.70
N GLY A 232 -11.85 -5.71 8.73
CA GLY A 232 -11.18 -5.60 7.45
C GLY A 232 -11.50 -4.20 6.96
N ILE A 233 -10.47 -3.40 6.67
CA ILE A 233 -10.64 -2.16 5.94
C ILE A 233 -11.23 -2.55 4.58
N LEU A 234 -12.57 -2.58 4.55
CA LEU A 234 -13.42 -2.81 3.39
C LEU A 234 -13.23 -1.72 2.33
N LEU A 235 -12.40 -0.70 2.59
CA LEU A 235 -12.04 0.34 1.62
C LEU A 235 -11.29 -0.25 0.42
N ALA A 236 -10.37 -1.20 0.61
CA ALA A 236 -9.69 -1.83 -0.52
C ALA A 236 -10.64 -2.74 -1.33
N SER A 237 -11.55 -3.47 -0.65
CA SER A 237 -12.55 -4.29 -1.34
C SER A 237 -13.60 -3.46 -2.06
N SER A 238 -14.05 -2.32 -1.53
CA SER A 238 -15.02 -1.47 -2.23
C SER A 238 -14.39 -0.70 -3.38
N VAL A 239 -13.15 -0.23 -3.25
CA VAL A 239 -12.43 0.41 -4.36
C VAL A 239 -12.14 -0.61 -5.47
N VAL A 240 -11.64 -1.80 -5.14
CA VAL A 240 -11.41 -2.86 -6.15
C VAL A 240 -12.72 -3.38 -6.74
N LYS A 241 -13.78 -3.56 -5.94
CA LYS A 241 -15.10 -3.94 -6.46
C LYS A 241 -15.69 -2.86 -7.36
N ASN A 242 -15.56 -1.59 -7.00
CA ASN A 242 -16.02 -0.47 -7.82
C ASN A 242 -15.18 -0.29 -9.10
N ILE A 243 -13.88 -0.59 -9.06
CA ILE A 243 -13.03 -0.62 -10.26
C ILE A 243 -13.44 -1.78 -11.16
N SER A 244 -13.66 -2.98 -10.62
CA SER A 244 -14.13 -4.13 -11.40
C SER A 244 -15.54 -3.93 -11.97
N SER A 245 -16.44 -3.23 -11.27
CA SER A 245 -17.77 -2.90 -11.79
C SER A 245 -17.72 -1.78 -12.83
N LEU A 246 -16.84 -0.77 -12.67
CA LEU A 246 -16.55 0.23 -13.72
C LEU A 246 -15.96 -0.44 -14.97
N PHE A 247 -15.09 -1.43 -14.79
CA PHE A 247 -14.47 -2.20 -15.87
C PHE A 247 -15.52 -2.97 -16.67
N ILE A 248 -16.49 -3.58 -15.98
CA ILE A 248 -17.62 -4.28 -16.61
C ILE A 248 -18.60 -3.29 -17.27
N GLN A 249 -18.89 -2.14 -16.65
CA GLN A 249 -19.81 -1.15 -17.21
C GLN A 249 -19.24 -0.46 -18.46
N ASN A 250 -17.94 -0.16 -18.50
CA ASN A 250 -17.30 0.43 -19.67
C ASN A 250 -17.10 -0.58 -20.81
N ALA A 251 -16.95 -1.88 -20.52
CA ALA A 251 -16.86 -2.93 -21.52
C ALA A 251 -18.21 -3.27 -22.19
N VAL A 252 -19.34 -2.91 -21.58
CA VAL A 252 -20.68 -3.12 -22.14
C VAL A 252 -21.14 -1.93 -23.02
N HIS A 253 -20.44 -0.79 -22.95
CA HIS A 253 -20.79 0.44 -23.65
C HIS A 253 -19.74 0.92 -24.69
N ALA A 254 -18.74 0.10 -25.00
CA ALA A 254 -17.75 0.32 -26.06
C ALA A 254 -17.85 -0.77 -27.13
#